data_AF-A0AAU1UCS6-F1
#
_entry.id   AF-A0AAU1UCS6-F1
#
_cell.length_a   1.000
_cell.length_b   1.000
_cell.length_c   1.000
_cell.angle_alpha   90.00
_cell.angle_beta   90.00
_cell.angle_gamma   90.00
#
_symmetry.space_group_name_H-M   'P 1'
#
loop_
_entity.id
_entity.type
_entity.pdbx_description
1 polymer ?
#
loop_
_entity_poly.entity_id
_entity_poly.type
_entity_poly.pdbx_seq_one_letter_code
_entity_poly.pdbx_strand_id
1 'polypeptide(L)'
;MEETIGVTSAVTSSVTSPPQIPKQRGEALLDAAVRYAEERHWDVFPGTWLEVAEGRQHCSCGDARCAAPGAHHAREDWANQATGSATAARRLWSKRPAASILLPTGRTFDAIDVPETAGFLALARMERMELTLGPVTCTPDRRMQFFVLPGAAAKVPDLVRKLGWPPASLDLDALGEGSYIAAPPTRFGGRGAVQWACRPTAANRWLPDAEELISPLAYACGREGRR
;
A
#
# COMPACT_ATOMS: atom_id res chain seq x y z
N MET A 1 75.72 8.55 -7.05
CA MET A 1 75.22 9.36 -8.17
C MET A 1 73.87 8.74 -8.51
N GLU A 2 72.87 9.11 -7.70
CA GLU A 2 71.64 9.82 -8.12
C GLU A 2 70.77 8.92 -9.02
N GLU A 3 69.56 8.53 -8.63
CA GLU A 3 68.42 9.42 -8.51
C GLU A 3 67.38 9.00 -7.45
N THR A 4 66.72 10.03 -6.92
CA THR A 4 65.58 10.03 -6.00
C THR A 4 64.28 10.09 -6.81
N ILE A 5 63.29 9.24 -6.54
CA ILE A 5 61.90 9.51 -6.94
C ILE A 5 60.97 9.23 -5.75
N GLY A 6 60.43 10.32 -5.20
CA GLY A 6 59.44 10.31 -4.13
C GLY A 6 58.05 9.91 -4.65
N VAL A 7 57.33 9.15 -3.83
CA VAL A 7 55.92 8.83 -4.06
C VAL A 7 55.10 9.57 -3.01
N THR A 8 54.55 10.72 -3.39
CA THR A 8 53.45 11.40 -2.69
C THR A 8 52.13 10.89 -3.25
N SER A 9 51.45 9.99 -2.54
CA SER A 9 50.06 9.64 -2.85
C SER A 9 49.12 10.68 -2.25
N ALA A 10 48.52 11.49 -3.13
CA ALA A 10 47.44 12.41 -2.80
C ALA A 10 46.13 11.62 -2.61
N VAL A 11 45.51 11.80 -1.44
CA VAL A 11 44.18 11.28 -1.11
C VAL A 11 43.14 12.14 -1.82
N THR A 12 42.52 11.63 -2.88
CA THR A 12 41.36 12.28 -3.52
C THR A 12 40.10 11.94 -2.73
N SER A 13 39.63 12.92 -1.95
CA SER A 13 38.34 12.83 -1.26
C SER A 13 37.20 12.96 -2.26
N SER A 14 36.43 11.89 -2.45
CA SER A 14 35.21 11.90 -3.25
C SER A 14 34.08 12.60 -2.49
N VAL A 15 33.66 13.76 -2.99
CA VAL A 15 32.49 14.48 -2.50
C VAL A 15 31.24 13.64 -2.81
N THR A 16 30.56 13.18 -1.75
CA THR A 16 29.32 12.41 -1.86
C THR A 16 28.17 13.38 -2.15
N SER A 17 27.61 13.31 -3.35
CA SER A 17 26.40 14.04 -3.71
C SER A 17 25.20 13.54 -2.89
N PRO A 18 24.30 14.45 -2.45
CA PRO A 18 23.13 14.07 -1.67
C PRO A 18 22.16 13.21 -2.50
N PRO A 19 21.40 12.30 -1.85
CA PRO A 19 20.48 11.40 -2.53
C PRO A 19 19.38 12.20 -3.24
N GLN A 20 19.36 12.13 -4.57
CA GLN A 20 18.30 12.73 -5.38
C GLN A 20 17.01 11.93 -5.19
N ILE A 21 15.96 12.59 -4.69
CA ILE A 21 14.62 12.01 -4.57
C ILE A 21 14.14 11.60 -5.97
N PRO A 22 13.84 10.32 -6.23
CA PRO A 22 13.45 9.87 -7.57
C PRO A 22 12.23 10.64 -8.07
N LYS A 23 12.39 11.38 -9.18
CA LYS A 23 11.28 12.03 -9.88
C LYS A 23 10.37 10.92 -10.40
N GLN A 24 9.16 10.78 -9.83
CA GLN A 24 8.17 9.82 -10.32
C GLN A 24 7.80 10.19 -11.75
N ARG A 25 8.26 9.39 -12.73
CA ARG A 25 7.75 9.42 -14.11
C ARG A 25 6.28 8.98 -14.06
N GLY A 26 5.36 9.85 -14.47
CA GLY A 26 3.92 9.56 -14.52
C GLY A 26 3.56 8.31 -15.32
N GLU A 27 4.46 7.84 -16.19
CA GLU A 27 4.38 6.53 -16.87
C GLU A 27 4.24 5.38 -15.87
N ALA A 28 4.99 5.37 -14.75
CA ALA A 28 4.95 4.27 -13.79
C ALA A 28 3.61 4.16 -13.03
N LEU A 29 2.95 5.29 -12.73
CA LEU A 29 1.63 5.30 -12.08
C LEU A 29 0.53 4.89 -13.06
N LEU A 30 0.59 5.44 -14.27
CA LEU A 30 -0.36 5.07 -15.33
C LEU A 30 -0.28 3.58 -15.64
N ASP A 31 0.91 3.04 -15.87
CA ASP A 31 1.10 1.63 -16.21
C ASP A 31 0.67 0.71 -15.06
N ALA A 32 0.93 1.10 -13.81
CA ALA A 32 0.45 0.36 -12.65
C ALA A 32 -1.08 0.37 -12.55
N ALA A 33 -1.73 1.51 -12.73
CA ALA A 33 -3.19 1.63 -12.69
C ALA A 33 -3.86 0.79 -13.79
N VAL A 34 -3.29 0.83 -15.00
CA VAL A 34 -3.74 -0.01 -16.13
C VAL A 34 -3.61 -1.49 -15.78
N ARG A 35 -2.47 -1.92 -15.22
CA ARG A 35 -2.25 -3.32 -14.83
C ARG A 35 -3.22 -3.80 -13.75
N TYR A 36 -3.55 -2.97 -12.76
CA TYR A 36 -4.55 -3.36 -11.76
C TYR A 36 -5.93 -3.61 -12.39
N ALA A 37 -6.34 -2.75 -13.31
CA ALA A 37 -7.60 -2.93 -14.03
C ALA A 37 -7.56 -4.12 -15.01
N GLU A 38 -6.47 -4.30 -15.75
CA GLU A 38 -6.36 -5.30 -16.82
C GLU A 38 -6.06 -6.71 -16.31
N GLU A 39 -5.05 -6.85 -15.45
CA GLU A 39 -4.56 -8.16 -15.01
C GLU A 39 -5.32 -8.68 -13.79
N ARG A 40 -5.80 -7.78 -12.93
CA ARG A 40 -6.48 -8.15 -11.68
C ARG A 40 -7.98 -7.89 -11.70
N HIS A 41 -8.48 -7.16 -12.69
CA HIS A 41 -9.87 -6.71 -12.74
C HIS A 41 -10.29 -5.95 -11.48
N TRP A 42 -9.34 -5.25 -10.87
CA TRP A 42 -9.62 -4.37 -9.73
C TRP A 42 -10.03 -3.01 -10.24
N ASP A 43 -11.08 -2.44 -9.64
CA ASP A 43 -11.44 -1.06 -9.89
C ASP A 43 -10.32 -0.14 -9.38
N VAL A 44 -10.02 0.93 -10.13
CA VAL A 44 -9.05 1.95 -9.76
C VAL A 44 -9.67 3.33 -9.89
N PHE A 45 -9.24 4.30 -9.07
CA PHE A 45 -9.52 5.72 -9.28
C PHE A 45 -8.34 6.62 -8.87
N PRO A 46 -8.20 7.79 -9.51
CA PRO A 46 -7.17 8.77 -9.15
C PRO A 46 -7.52 9.48 -7.84
N GLY A 47 -6.61 9.44 -6.87
CA GLY A 47 -6.71 10.22 -5.64
C GLY A 47 -6.01 11.57 -5.72
N THR A 48 -5.71 12.13 -4.55
CA THR A 48 -4.82 13.27 -4.39
C THR A 48 -3.40 12.94 -4.85
N TRP A 49 -2.60 13.98 -5.11
CA TRP A 49 -1.21 13.85 -5.51
C TRP A 49 -0.30 14.73 -4.65
N LEU A 50 1.00 14.52 -4.80
CA LEU A 50 2.00 15.35 -4.16
C LEU A 50 2.44 16.48 -5.09
N GLU A 51 2.43 17.69 -4.57
CA GLU A 51 2.96 18.88 -5.21
C GLU A 51 4.25 19.28 -4.51
N VAL A 52 5.25 19.69 -5.30
CA VAL A 52 6.52 20.18 -4.75
C VAL A 52 6.55 21.69 -4.91
N ALA A 53 6.52 22.40 -3.78
CA ALA A 53 6.66 23.85 -3.72
C ALA A 53 7.80 24.18 -2.74
N GLU A 54 8.74 25.02 -3.17
CA GLU A 54 9.87 25.47 -2.33
C GLU A 54 10.66 24.32 -1.65
N GLY A 55 10.80 23.19 -2.36
CA GLY A 55 11.50 22.01 -1.85
C GLY A 55 10.73 21.19 -0.81
N ARG A 56 9.48 21.57 -0.49
CA ARG A 56 8.58 20.80 0.39
C ARG A 56 7.49 20.10 -0.42
N GLN A 57 7.12 18.92 0.04
CA GLN A 57 6.01 18.16 -0.54
C GLN A 57 4.71 18.50 0.20
N HIS A 58 3.71 18.97 -0.55
CA HIS A 58 2.38 19.28 -0.05
C HIS A 58 1.35 18.37 -0.73
N CYS A 59 0.26 18.07 -0.02
CA CYS A 59 -0.86 17.38 -0.62
C CYS A 59 -1.65 18.34 -1.52
N SER A 60 -2.11 17.86 -2.67
CA SER A 60 -2.97 18.62 -3.57
C SER A 60 -4.34 19.00 -2.98
N CYS A 61 -4.70 18.49 -1.79
CA CYS A 61 -5.90 18.91 -1.07
C CYS A 61 -5.76 20.25 -0.35
N GLY A 62 -4.53 20.77 -0.21
CA GLY A 62 -4.25 22.04 0.47
C GLY A 62 -4.21 21.99 2.00
N ASP A 63 -4.55 20.86 2.63
CA ASP A 63 -4.43 20.71 4.08
C ASP A 63 -2.96 20.50 4.49
N ALA A 64 -2.43 21.45 5.27
CA ALA A 64 -1.07 21.42 5.82
C ALA A 64 -0.85 20.28 6.83
N ARG A 65 -1.92 19.74 7.44
CA ARG A 65 -1.88 18.62 8.38
C ARG A 65 -2.54 17.36 7.81
N CYS A 66 -2.57 17.24 6.48
CA CYS A 66 -3.14 16.08 5.80
C CYS A 66 -2.56 14.77 6.37
N ALA A 67 -3.45 13.89 6.85
CA ALA A 67 -3.06 12.64 7.48
C ALA A 67 -2.38 11.68 6.49
N ALA A 68 -2.79 11.68 5.22
CA ALA A 68 -2.27 10.83 4.15
C ALA A 68 -1.88 11.63 2.88
N PRO A 69 -0.84 12.49 2.92
CA PRO A 69 -0.53 13.39 1.81
C PRO A 69 -0.33 12.63 0.49
N GLY A 70 -1.15 12.96 -0.50
CA GLY A 70 -1.12 12.34 -1.82
C GLY A 70 -1.63 10.90 -1.86
N ALA A 71 -2.37 10.41 -0.86
CA ALA A 71 -2.86 9.03 -0.77
C ALA A 71 -4.30 8.90 -0.25
N HIS A 72 -5.12 9.93 -0.47
CA HIS A 72 -6.56 9.90 -0.15
C HIS A 72 -7.40 10.39 -1.32
N HIS A 73 -8.70 10.13 -1.31
CA HIS A 73 -9.61 10.58 -2.36
C HIS A 73 -9.59 12.11 -2.50
N ALA A 74 -9.70 12.62 -3.73
CA ALA A 74 -9.71 14.06 -3.98
C ALA A 74 -11.11 14.70 -3.79
N ARG A 75 -12.17 13.89 -3.86
CA ARG A 75 -13.58 14.30 -3.75
C ARG A 75 -14.42 13.20 -3.11
N GLU A 76 -15.46 13.58 -2.40
CA GLU A 76 -16.38 12.64 -1.72
C GLU A 76 -17.11 11.70 -2.70
N ASP A 77 -17.35 12.16 -3.94
CA ASP A 77 -17.98 11.38 -5.01
C ASP A 77 -17.02 10.44 -5.75
N TRP A 78 -15.91 10.05 -5.11
CA TRP A 78 -14.84 9.25 -5.71
C TRP A 78 -15.34 7.92 -6.30
N ALA A 79 -16.41 7.35 -5.74
CA ALA A 79 -16.99 6.09 -6.23
C ALA A 79 -17.44 6.19 -7.70
N ASN A 80 -17.89 7.38 -8.13
CA ASN A 80 -18.29 7.64 -9.52
C ASN A 80 -17.08 7.75 -10.48
N GLN A 81 -15.87 7.83 -9.95
CA GLN A 81 -14.62 7.92 -10.72
C GLN A 81 -13.91 6.55 -10.84
N ALA A 82 -14.37 5.54 -10.11
CA ALA A 82 -13.82 4.20 -10.13
C ALA A 82 -14.06 3.49 -11.47
N THR A 83 -13.06 2.74 -11.92
CA THR A 83 -13.13 2.00 -13.18
C THR A 83 -12.27 0.74 -13.15
N GLY A 84 -12.82 -0.39 -13.59
CA GLY A 84 -12.10 -1.61 -13.90
C GLY A 84 -11.65 -1.71 -15.36
N SER A 85 -11.88 -0.67 -16.18
CA SER A 85 -11.43 -0.62 -17.58
C SER A 85 -10.02 -0.04 -17.71
N ALA A 86 -9.12 -0.81 -18.32
CA ALA A 86 -7.75 -0.41 -18.66
C ALA A 86 -7.71 0.87 -19.52
N THR A 87 -8.60 0.99 -20.52
CA THR A 87 -8.67 2.17 -21.38
C THR A 87 -9.13 3.41 -20.61
N ALA A 88 -10.11 3.25 -19.71
CA ALA A 88 -10.56 4.35 -18.87
C ALA A 88 -9.49 4.76 -17.84
N ALA A 89 -8.81 3.79 -17.22
CA ALA A 89 -7.68 4.04 -16.33
C ALA A 89 -6.58 4.83 -17.05
N ARG A 90 -6.13 4.37 -18.24
CA ARG A 90 -5.16 5.11 -19.06
C ARG A 90 -5.58 6.57 -19.27
N ARG A 91 -6.85 6.81 -19.64
CA ARG A 91 -7.39 8.17 -19.82
C ARG A 91 -7.37 8.99 -18.53
N LEU A 92 -7.70 8.42 -17.38
CA LEU A 92 -7.69 9.11 -16.10
C LEU A 92 -6.27 9.56 -15.71
N TRP A 93 -5.29 8.66 -15.79
CA TRP A 93 -3.90 8.99 -15.45
C TRP A 93 -3.19 9.83 -16.53
N SER A 94 -3.59 9.78 -17.80
CA SER A 94 -3.11 10.75 -18.79
C SER A 94 -3.54 12.18 -18.44
N LYS A 95 -4.73 12.37 -17.83
CA LYS A 95 -5.20 13.70 -17.38
C LYS A 95 -4.50 14.16 -16.10
N ARG A 96 -4.18 13.24 -15.19
CA ARG A 96 -3.48 13.54 -13.94
C ARG A 96 -2.38 12.50 -13.65
N PRO A 97 -1.19 12.64 -14.27
CA PRO A 97 -0.15 11.61 -14.17
C PRO A 97 0.43 11.40 -12.77
N ALA A 98 0.29 12.39 -11.89
CA ALA A 98 0.78 12.35 -10.51
C ALA A 98 -0.25 11.82 -9.51
N ALA A 99 -1.51 11.58 -9.91
CA ALA A 99 -2.55 11.11 -9.01
C ALA A 99 -2.19 9.75 -8.39
N SER A 100 -2.43 9.61 -7.10
CA SER A 100 -2.38 8.31 -6.44
C SER A 100 -3.33 7.31 -7.06
N ILE A 101 -2.97 6.05 -6.94
CA ILE A 101 -3.79 4.90 -7.31
C ILE A 101 -4.51 4.41 -6.07
N LEU A 102 -5.82 4.60 -6.04
CA LEU A 102 -6.69 4.12 -4.98
C LEU A 102 -7.56 3.00 -5.53
N LEU A 103 -7.75 1.95 -4.72
CA LEU A 103 -8.53 0.76 -5.06
C LEU A 103 -9.76 0.70 -4.16
N PRO A 104 -10.99 0.80 -4.71
CA PRO A 104 -12.21 0.59 -3.94
C PRO A 104 -12.29 -0.84 -3.40
N THR A 105 -12.68 -0.96 -2.13
CA THR A 105 -13.02 -2.24 -1.50
C THR A 105 -14.52 -2.52 -1.57
N GLY A 106 -14.96 -3.73 -1.24
CA GLY A 106 -16.37 -4.14 -1.24
C GLY A 106 -16.91 -4.70 -2.55
N ARG A 107 -16.15 -4.59 -3.64
CA ARG A 107 -16.59 -5.03 -4.98
C ARG A 107 -15.82 -6.27 -5.44
N THR A 108 -14.55 -6.09 -5.73
CA THR A 108 -13.66 -7.14 -6.26
C THR A 108 -12.83 -7.81 -5.19
N PHE A 109 -12.62 -7.11 -4.07
CA PHE A 109 -11.96 -7.60 -2.87
C PHE A 109 -12.39 -6.74 -1.67
N ASP A 110 -12.20 -7.28 -0.48
CA ASP A 110 -12.10 -6.52 0.77
C ASP A 110 -10.64 -6.59 1.25
N ALA A 111 -10.28 -5.73 2.20
CA ALA A 111 -8.98 -5.79 2.85
C ALA A 111 -9.11 -5.94 4.36
N ILE A 112 -8.29 -6.79 4.99
CA ILE A 112 -8.12 -6.80 6.44
C ILE A 112 -6.85 -6.01 6.75
N ASP A 113 -7.01 -4.91 7.45
CA ASP A 113 -5.98 -3.94 7.79
C ASP A 113 -5.53 -4.14 9.24
N VAL A 114 -4.23 -4.35 9.44
CA VAL A 114 -3.61 -4.64 10.75
C VAL A 114 -2.31 -3.86 10.90
N PRO A 115 -1.79 -3.67 12.13
CA PRO A 115 -0.45 -3.18 12.36
C PRO A 115 0.59 -3.99 11.59
N GLU A 116 1.62 -3.31 11.08
CA GLU A 116 2.67 -3.93 10.29
C GLU A 116 3.39 -5.06 11.04
N THR A 117 3.65 -4.88 12.34
CA THR A 117 4.32 -5.91 13.15
C THR A 117 3.46 -7.17 13.28
N ALA A 118 2.16 -7.01 13.62
CA ALA A 118 1.20 -8.11 13.62
C ALA A 118 1.07 -8.76 12.24
N GLY A 119 1.04 -7.98 11.16
CA GLY A 119 0.96 -8.48 9.79
C GLY A 119 2.13 -9.40 9.43
N PHE A 120 3.37 -9.01 9.75
CA PHE A 120 4.54 -9.87 9.52
C PHE A 120 4.51 -11.15 10.37
N LEU A 121 4.09 -11.04 11.64
CA LEU A 121 3.91 -12.22 12.50
C LEU A 121 2.84 -13.17 11.95
N ALA A 122 1.75 -12.62 11.43
CA ALA A 122 0.68 -13.40 10.82
C ALA A 122 1.14 -14.09 9.54
N LEU A 123 1.89 -13.41 8.65
CA LEU A 123 2.47 -14.01 7.45
C LEU A 123 3.37 -15.20 7.77
N ALA A 124 4.30 -15.03 8.72
CA ALA A 124 5.18 -16.12 9.14
C ALA A 124 4.40 -17.32 9.70
N ARG A 125 3.26 -17.07 10.37
CA ARG A 125 2.38 -18.13 10.87
C ARG A 125 1.59 -18.80 9.74
N MET A 126 1.06 -18.03 8.80
CA MET A 126 0.32 -18.53 7.64
C MET A 126 1.20 -19.42 6.75
N GLU A 127 2.46 -19.02 6.54
CA GLU A 127 3.45 -19.83 5.82
C GLU A 127 3.66 -21.20 6.50
N ARG A 128 3.84 -21.23 7.82
CA ARG A 128 3.99 -22.48 8.60
C ARG A 128 2.74 -23.35 8.62
N MET A 129 1.58 -22.74 8.37
CA MET A 129 0.29 -23.44 8.28
C MET A 129 -0.06 -23.82 6.84
N GLU A 130 0.80 -23.49 5.87
CA GLU A 130 0.60 -23.74 4.44
C GLU A 130 -0.72 -23.13 3.92
N LEU A 131 -1.13 -21.99 4.47
CA LEU A 131 -2.33 -21.28 4.03
C LEU A 131 -2.09 -20.58 2.69
N THR A 132 -3.12 -20.58 1.84
CA THR A 132 -3.09 -19.83 0.58
C THR A 132 -3.11 -18.33 0.87
N LEU A 133 -2.00 -17.65 0.58
CA LEU A 133 -1.88 -16.21 0.78
C LEU A 133 -2.36 -15.42 -0.43
N GLY A 134 -3.20 -14.43 -0.18
CA GLY A 134 -3.53 -13.37 -1.14
C GLY A 134 -2.40 -12.34 -1.28
N PRO A 135 -2.58 -11.34 -2.16
CA PRO A 135 -1.75 -10.13 -2.16
C PRO A 135 -1.81 -9.42 -0.81
N VAL A 136 -0.69 -8.82 -0.41
CA VAL A 136 -0.57 -8.05 0.84
C VAL A 136 0.26 -6.80 0.58
N THR A 137 -0.26 -5.64 0.99
CA THR A 137 0.47 -4.36 0.95
C THR A 137 0.99 -3.96 2.32
N CYS A 138 2.10 -3.21 2.33
CA CYS A 138 2.58 -2.44 3.48
C CYS A 138 2.47 -0.95 3.14
N THR A 139 1.89 -0.17 4.04
CA THR A 139 1.73 1.28 3.88
C THR A 139 2.75 2.05 4.72
N PRO A 140 3.13 3.29 4.33
CA PRO A 140 4.09 4.09 5.11
C PRO A 140 3.64 4.48 6.52
N ASP A 141 2.36 4.36 6.84
CA ASP A 141 1.77 4.53 8.18
C ASP A 141 1.78 3.24 9.01
N ARG A 142 2.63 2.27 8.66
CA ARG A 142 2.88 1.03 9.41
C ARG A 142 1.64 0.14 9.52
N ARG A 143 0.85 0.07 8.46
CA ARG A 143 -0.26 -0.88 8.31
C ARG A 143 0.08 -1.92 7.24
N MET A 144 -0.49 -3.11 7.41
CA MET A 144 -0.50 -4.17 6.41
C MET A 144 -1.93 -4.52 6.05
N GLN A 145 -2.20 -4.61 4.75
CA GLN A 145 -3.54 -4.85 4.21
C GLN A 145 -3.55 -6.16 3.45
N PHE A 146 -4.31 -7.13 3.97
CA PHE A 146 -4.47 -8.46 3.41
C PHE A 146 -5.70 -8.49 2.51
N PHE A 147 -5.50 -8.74 1.21
CA PHE A 147 -6.59 -8.79 0.25
C PHE A 147 -7.34 -10.11 0.40
N VAL A 148 -8.65 -10.03 0.60
CA VAL A 148 -9.55 -11.17 0.82
C VAL A 148 -10.78 -11.05 -0.09
N LEU A 149 -11.56 -12.12 -0.17
CA LEU A 149 -12.84 -12.10 -0.89
C LEU A 149 -13.77 -10.99 -0.35
N PRO A 150 -14.58 -10.35 -1.22
CA PRO A 150 -15.59 -9.37 -0.80
C PRO A 150 -16.54 -9.91 0.27
N GLY A 151 -17.01 -9.02 1.16
CA GLY A 151 -17.91 -9.37 2.26
C GLY A 151 -17.18 -9.73 3.56
N ALA A 152 -15.85 -9.65 3.59
CA ALA A 152 -15.05 -9.80 4.80
C ALA A 152 -15.46 -8.80 5.89
N ALA A 153 -15.75 -7.55 5.52
CA ALA A 153 -16.14 -6.53 6.50
C ALA A 153 -17.39 -6.90 7.31
N ALA A 154 -18.33 -7.63 6.72
CA ALA A 154 -19.51 -8.14 7.42
C ALA A 154 -19.19 -9.35 8.31
N LYS A 155 -18.23 -10.19 7.92
CA LYS A 155 -17.88 -11.45 8.62
C LYS A 155 -16.92 -11.24 9.78
N VAL A 156 -15.92 -10.37 9.61
CA VAL A 156 -14.76 -10.24 10.52
C VAL A 156 -15.16 -9.99 11.98
N PRO A 157 -16.10 -9.08 12.32
CA PRO A 157 -16.48 -8.86 13.72
C PRO A 157 -16.97 -10.12 14.43
N ASP A 158 -17.77 -10.94 13.75
CA ASP A 158 -18.29 -12.18 14.30
C ASP A 158 -17.22 -13.27 14.37
N LEU A 159 -16.33 -13.35 13.39
CA LEU A 159 -15.20 -14.29 13.39
C LEU A 159 -14.22 -13.99 14.54
N VAL A 160 -13.87 -12.72 14.74
CA VAL A 160 -13.02 -12.29 15.86
C VAL A 160 -13.67 -12.63 17.20
N ARG A 161 -14.99 -12.43 17.33
CA ARG A 161 -15.74 -12.81 18.54
C ARG A 161 -15.72 -14.32 18.79
N LYS A 162 -15.91 -15.13 17.75
CA LYS A 162 -15.84 -16.61 17.85
C LYS A 162 -14.46 -17.11 18.29
N LEU A 163 -13.40 -16.36 17.99
CA LEU A 163 -12.04 -16.62 18.47
C LEU A 163 -11.79 -16.17 19.92
N GLY A 164 -12.81 -15.61 20.59
CA GLY A 164 -12.74 -15.18 21.99
C GLY A 164 -12.22 -13.76 22.21
N TRP A 165 -12.10 -12.96 21.15
CA TRP A 165 -11.66 -11.57 21.25
C TRP A 165 -12.85 -10.60 21.10
N PRO A 166 -12.99 -9.59 21.97
CA PRO A 166 -13.83 -8.44 21.66
C PRO A 166 -13.29 -7.72 20.41
N PRO A 167 -14.10 -7.45 19.37
CA PRO A 167 -13.59 -6.84 18.13
C PRO A 167 -12.82 -5.54 18.37
N ALA A 168 -13.33 -4.65 19.22
CA ALA A 168 -12.68 -3.38 19.55
C ALA A 168 -11.39 -3.50 20.38
N SER A 169 -11.03 -4.70 20.84
CA SER A 169 -9.79 -4.95 21.60
C SER A 169 -8.59 -5.26 20.70
N LEU A 170 -8.83 -5.53 19.42
CA LEU A 170 -7.79 -5.77 18.43
C LEU A 170 -7.67 -4.53 17.56
N ASP A 171 -6.43 -4.10 17.33
CA ASP A 171 -6.15 -3.15 16.25
C ASP A 171 -6.19 -3.93 14.93
N LEU A 172 -7.40 -4.19 14.44
CA LEU A 172 -7.69 -4.93 13.22
C LEU A 172 -9.00 -4.40 12.66
N ASP A 173 -8.94 -3.90 11.43
CA ASP A 173 -10.09 -3.37 10.71
C ASP A 173 -10.35 -4.16 9.43
N ALA A 174 -11.61 -4.27 9.04
CA ALA A 174 -12.00 -4.85 7.77
C ALA A 174 -12.58 -3.76 6.86
N LEU A 175 -11.90 -3.50 5.75
CA LEU A 175 -12.23 -2.49 4.77
C LEU A 175 -13.07 -3.13 3.66
N GLY A 176 -14.38 -2.89 3.73
CA GLY A 176 -15.37 -3.39 2.77
C GLY A 176 -15.96 -2.29 1.90
N GLU A 177 -17.23 -2.42 1.53
CA GLU A 177 -17.92 -1.44 0.70
C GLU A 177 -17.87 -0.02 1.28
N GLY A 178 -17.71 0.97 0.40
CA GLY A 178 -17.57 2.38 0.79
C GLY A 178 -16.18 2.77 1.29
N SER A 179 -15.24 1.83 1.37
CA SER A 179 -13.83 2.09 1.68
C SER A 179 -12.94 1.97 0.44
N TYR A 180 -11.67 2.33 0.60
CA TYR A 180 -10.63 2.13 -0.41
C TYR A 180 -9.26 2.00 0.25
N ILE A 181 -8.29 1.48 -0.49
CA ILE A 181 -6.88 1.43 -0.09
C ILE A 181 -5.98 2.08 -1.13
N ALA A 182 -4.83 2.57 -0.72
CA ALA A 182 -3.79 3.05 -1.64
C ALA A 182 -2.97 1.88 -2.19
N ALA A 183 -2.80 1.78 -3.51
CA ALA A 183 -2.00 0.74 -4.14
C ALA A 183 -0.56 1.18 -4.41
N PRO A 184 0.42 0.27 -4.41
CA PRO A 184 1.75 0.56 -4.93
C PRO A 184 1.68 1.07 -6.39
N PRO A 185 2.47 2.08 -6.81
CA PRO A 185 3.51 2.78 -6.05
C PRO A 185 3.06 4.12 -5.44
N THR A 186 1.79 4.26 -5.01
CA THR A 186 1.26 5.49 -4.37
C THR A 186 2.11 5.93 -3.19
N ARG A 187 2.41 7.24 -3.10
CA ARG A 187 3.23 7.85 -2.04
C ARG A 187 2.40 8.54 -0.96
N PHE A 188 2.93 8.54 0.26
CA PHE A 188 2.38 9.22 1.43
C PHE A 188 3.33 10.36 1.82
N GLY A 189 3.31 11.45 1.06
CA GLY A 189 4.29 12.53 1.19
C GLY A 189 5.73 12.01 1.17
N GLY A 190 6.54 12.56 2.09
CA GLY A 190 7.93 12.15 2.30
C GLY A 190 8.11 10.81 3.01
N ARG A 191 7.03 10.18 3.53
CA ARG A 191 7.12 8.96 4.36
C ARG A 191 7.46 7.71 3.55
N GLY A 192 7.24 7.73 2.24
CA GLY A 192 7.51 6.60 1.35
C GLY A 192 6.34 6.28 0.45
N ALA A 193 6.37 5.10 -0.15
CA ALA A 193 5.30 4.59 -1.02
C ALA A 193 4.75 3.28 -0.47
N VAL A 194 3.48 3.00 -0.75
CA VAL A 194 2.90 1.67 -0.50
C VAL A 194 3.72 0.63 -1.26
N GLN A 195 4.07 -0.45 -0.57
CA GLN A 195 4.84 -1.58 -1.12
C GLN A 195 4.02 -2.86 -1.08
N TRP A 196 4.41 -3.83 -1.92
CA TRP A 196 3.91 -5.20 -1.81
C TRP A 196 4.76 -5.98 -0.81
N ALA A 197 4.15 -6.50 0.25
CA ALA A 197 4.73 -7.57 1.07
C ALA A 197 4.59 -8.93 0.36
N CYS A 198 3.38 -9.19 -0.17
CA CYS A 198 3.11 -10.32 -1.04
C CYS A 198 2.56 -9.78 -2.36
N ARG A 199 3.33 -9.90 -3.44
CA ARG A 199 2.94 -9.36 -4.75
C ARG A 199 1.75 -10.11 -5.34
N PRO A 200 0.88 -9.43 -6.11
CA PRO A 200 -0.07 -10.08 -6.98
C PRO A 200 0.68 -10.89 -8.06
N THR A 201 0.37 -12.18 -8.17
CA THR A 201 0.89 -13.11 -9.17
C THR A 201 -0.23 -14.02 -9.66
N ALA A 202 0.01 -14.82 -10.70
CA ALA A 202 -0.97 -15.82 -11.14
C ALA A 202 -1.28 -16.86 -10.05
N ALA A 203 -0.33 -17.14 -9.14
CA ALA A 203 -0.48 -18.14 -8.08
C ALA A 203 -1.46 -17.69 -6.97
N ASN A 204 -1.57 -16.39 -6.71
CA ASN A 204 -2.52 -15.82 -5.73
C ASN A 204 -3.62 -15.00 -6.41
N ARG A 205 -4.04 -15.44 -7.61
CA ARG A 205 -5.13 -14.79 -8.36
C ARG A 205 -6.47 -14.90 -7.63
N TRP A 206 -6.70 -16.03 -6.96
CA TRP A 206 -7.86 -16.28 -6.12
C TRP A 206 -7.56 -15.76 -4.72
N LEU A 207 -8.42 -14.88 -4.22
CA LEU A 207 -8.26 -14.32 -2.89
C LEU A 207 -8.79 -15.32 -1.86
N PRO A 208 -8.12 -15.46 -0.70
CA PRO A 208 -8.63 -16.28 0.40
C PRO A 208 -9.89 -15.64 1.01
N ASP A 209 -10.73 -16.46 1.64
CA ASP A 209 -11.80 -15.95 2.50
C ASP A 209 -11.19 -15.35 3.78
N ALA A 210 -11.90 -14.40 4.39
CA ALA A 210 -11.53 -13.87 5.70
C ALA A 210 -11.46 -14.98 6.76
N GLU A 211 -12.30 -16.00 6.66
CA GLU A 211 -12.30 -17.15 7.59
C GLU A 211 -10.95 -17.89 7.63
N GLU A 212 -10.24 -17.94 6.50
CA GLU A 212 -8.94 -18.61 6.40
C GLU A 212 -7.84 -17.78 7.10
N LEU A 213 -7.93 -16.45 7.03
CA LEU A 213 -6.87 -15.55 7.52
C LEU A 213 -7.11 -15.03 8.93
N ILE A 214 -8.36 -15.02 9.42
CA ILE A 214 -8.71 -14.27 10.63
C ILE A 214 -8.05 -14.83 11.89
N SER A 215 -7.88 -16.15 11.99
CA SER A 215 -7.24 -16.79 13.15
C SER A 215 -5.79 -16.34 13.37
N PRO A 216 -4.88 -16.46 12.38
CA PRO A 216 -3.52 -15.96 12.53
C PRO A 216 -3.44 -14.43 12.69
N LEU A 217 -4.30 -13.66 12.01
CA LEU A 217 -4.33 -12.19 12.12
C LEU A 217 -4.76 -11.74 13.53
N ALA A 218 -5.87 -12.25 14.04
CA ALA A 218 -6.39 -11.89 15.35
C ALA A 218 -5.41 -12.29 16.46
N TYR A 219 -4.78 -13.46 16.35
CA TYR A 219 -3.74 -13.89 17.27
C TYR A 219 -2.54 -12.94 17.29
N ALA A 220 -2.06 -12.52 16.12
CA ALA A 220 -0.92 -11.61 16.02
C ALA A 220 -1.23 -10.23 16.60
N CYS A 221 -2.39 -9.65 16.28
CA CYS A 221 -2.84 -8.37 16.82
C CYS A 221 -2.98 -8.42 18.35
N GLY A 222 -3.57 -9.51 18.88
CA GLY A 222 -3.71 -9.71 20.32
C GLY A 222 -2.38 -9.95 21.05
N ARG A 223 -1.29 -10.31 20.35
CA ARG A 223 0.06 -10.37 20.94
C ARG A 223 0.75 -9.01 20.95
N GLU A 224 0.53 -8.21 19.92
CA GLU A 224 1.12 -6.87 19.80
C GLU A 224 0.55 -5.91 20.85
N GLY A 225 -0.78 -5.88 21.04
CA GLY A 225 -1.42 -5.00 22.03
C GLY A 225 -1.11 -5.31 23.50
N ARG A 226 -0.34 -6.37 23.78
CA ARG A 226 0.16 -6.71 25.14
C ARG A 226 1.61 -6.28 25.38
N ARG A 227 2.28 -5.71 24.38
CA ARG A 227 3.64 -5.15 24.51
C ARG A 227 3.58 -3.68 24.87
#